data_AF-A0A0F6SDN8-F1
#
_entry.id   AF-A0A0F6SDN8-F1
#
_cell.length_a   1.000
_cell.length_b   1.000
_cell.length_c   1.000
_cell.angle_alpha   90.00
_cell.angle_beta   90.00
_cell.angle_gamma   90.00
#
_symmetry.space_group_name_H-M   'P 1'
#
loop_
_entity.id
_entity.type
_entity.pdbx_description
1 polymer ?
#
loop_
_entity_poly.entity_id
_entity_poly.type
_entity_poly.pdbx_seq_one_letter_code
_entity_poly.pdbx_strand_id
1 'polypeptide(L)'
;MSTPIALVLALSIVLAAPAATAQEGPDPSPSDAAQTELDPQRLRHLLGVRETMADWMTGLGIAAWVSLTTTAILGAISFHDRYGFAGRYEDTPCAQGTAVWNEYCEGTVWPHAIAGGITTTLYVTTSMLGMFMPDPLHLGDQDDARGERIRIHRTIRIATTSLIIAQALLGLFISNADDWFGIDRQQHFDAMQALSVTHMALGAAAIVSLSAQGAVMIF
;
A
#
# COMPACT_ATOMS: atom_id res chain seq x y z
N MET A 1 35.32 12.36 1.14
CA MET A 1 34.44 13.24 1.93
C MET A 1 33.44 13.84 0.96
N SER A 2 32.33 13.14 0.74
CA SER A 2 31.26 13.55 -0.17
C SER A 2 29.99 13.65 0.67
N THR A 3 29.41 14.84 0.70
CA THR A 3 28.12 15.12 1.31
C THR A 3 27.06 14.19 0.72
N PRO A 4 26.34 13.38 1.52
CA PRO A 4 25.12 12.78 1.04
C PRO A 4 24.10 13.91 0.87
N ILE A 5 23.67 14.13 -0.36
CA ILE A 5 22.46 14.89 -0.66
C ILE A 5 21.34 14.10 0.01
N ALA A 6 21.00 14.51 1.22
CA ALA A 6 19.78 14.15 1.91
C ALA A 6 18.63 14.71 1.05
N LEU A 7 18.18 13.91 0.08
CA LEU A 7 16.88 14.10 -0.52
C LEU A 7 15.88 13.68 0.56
N VAL A 8 15.50 14.69 1.35
CA VAL A 8 14.42 14.66 2.31
C VAL A 8 13.16 14.23 1.55
N LEU A 9 12.88 12.92 1.50
CA LEU A 9 11.51 12.46 1.38
C LEU A 9 10.84 12.86 2.68
N ALA A 10 10.17 14.00 2.65
CA ALA A 10 9.21 14.38 3.68
C ALA A 10 8.07 13.36 3.66
N LEU A 11 8.29 12.24 4.35
CA LEU A 11 7.26 11.33 4.79
C LEU A 11 6.43 12.13 5.81
N SER A 12 5.46 12.88 5.31
CA SER A 12 4.41 13.45 6.16
C SER A 12 3.54 12.28 6.60
N ILE A 13 4.00 11.60 7.65
CA ILE A 13 3.16 10.73 8.46
C ILE A 13 2.12 11.65 9.09
N VAL A 14 0.96 11.78 8.47
CA VAL A 14 -0.23 12.28 9.15
C VAL A 14 -0.74 11.13 10.03
N LEU A 15 -0.03 10.85 11.13
CA LEU A 15 -0.61 10.22 12.31
C LEU A 15 -1.07 11.36 13.21
N ALA A 16 -2.29 11.82 12.96
CA ALA A 16 -3.06 12.55 13.95
C ALA A 16 -4.49 12.01 13.88
N ALA A 17 -4.72 10.87 14.52
CA ALA A 17 -6.06 10.56 14.99
C ALA A 17 -6.35 11.57 16.12
N PRO A 18 -7.37 12.45 16.00
CA PRO A 18 -7.82 13.16 17.17
C PRO A 18 -8.45 12.12 18.10
N ALA A 19 -7.83 11.90 19.26
CA ALA A 19 -8.55 11.37 20.41
C ALA A 19 -9.68 12.37 20.69
N ALA A 20 -10.89 12.02 20.26
CA ALA A 20 -12.07 12.81 20.52
C ALA A 20 -12.29 12.86 22.03
N THR A 21 -11.96 13.98 22.66
CA THR A 21 -12.44 14.29 23.99
C THR A 21 -13.95 14.48 23.89
N ALA A 22 -14.70 13.54 24.46
CA ALA A 22 -16.14 13.64 24.61
C ALA A 22 -16.46 14.88 25.47
N GLN A 23 -16.90 15.96 24.81
CA GLN A 23 -17.66 17.01 25.46
C GLN A 23 -19.12 16.53 25.52
N GLU A 24 -19.61 16.25 26.74
CA GLU A 24 -21.03 16.10 27.04
C GLU A 24 -21.75 17.42 26.69
N GLY A 25 -22.29 17.48 25.47
CA GLY A 25 -23.29 18.46 25.08
C GLY A 25 -24.67 18.06 25.60
N PRO A 26 -25.60 19.02 25.71
CA PRO A 26 -26.93 18.76 26.26
C PRO A 26 -27.67 17.70 25.45
N ASP A 27 -28.34 16.77 26.14
CA ASP A 27 -29.13 15.68 25.56
C ASP A 27 -30.08 16.22 24.48
N PRO A 28 -30.02 15.69 23.24
CA PRO A 28 -30.92 16.11 22.18
C PRO A 28 -32.36 15.70 22.55
N SER A 29 -33.28 16.65 22.34
CA SER A 29 -34.72 16.44 22.54
C SER A 29 -35.22 15.28 21.67
N PRO A 30 -36.17 14.45 22.16
CA PRO A 30 -36.72 13.31 21.42
C PRO A 30 -37.43 13.67 20.10
N SER A 31 -37.56 14.97 19.79
CA SER A 31 -38.02 15.51 18.50
C SER A 31 -36.96 15.49 17.39
N ASP A 32 -35.66 15.47 17.72
CA ASP A 32 -34.57 15.42 16.73
C ASP A 32 -34.24 13.98 16.30
N ALA A 33 -34.66 13.00 17.11
CA ALA A 33 -34.45 11.58 16.84
C ALA A 33 -35.45 10.98 15.83
N ALA A 34 -36.47 11.75 15.39
CA ALA A 34 -37.60 11.21 14.63
C ALA A 34 -37.63 11.58 13.13
N GLN A 35 -36.75 12.44 12.59
CA GLN A 35 -36.78 12.85 11.17
C GLN A 35 -35.41 13.22 10.59
N THR A 36 -34.43 12.30 10.57
CA THR A 36 -33.37 12.36 9.55
C THR A 36 -33.85 11.69 8.26
N GLU A 37 -35.02 12.09 7.77
CA GLU A 37 -35.35 11.84 6.37
C GLU A 37 -34.38 12.73 5.59
N LEU A 38 -33.31 12.14 5.06
CA LEU A 38 -32.28 12.87 4.33
C LEU A 38 -32.98 13.72 3.26
N ASP A 39 -32.88 15.04 3.36
CA ASP A 39 -33.45 15.96 2.38
C ASP A 39 -33.12 15.46 0.96
N PRO A 40 -34.12 15.28 0.06
CA PRO A 40 -33.90 14.77 -1.28
C PRO A 40 -32.86 15.56 -2.08
N GLN A 41 -32.66 16.85 -1.79
CA GLN A 41 -31.58 17.62 -2.42
C GLN A 41 -30.20 17.23 -1.85
N ARG A 42 -30.08 17.14 -0.53
CA ARG A 42 -28.86 16.66 0.13
C ARG A 42 -28.48 15.23 -0.28
N LEU A 43 -29.44 14.31 -0.36
CA LEU A 43 -29.20 12.94 -0.79
C LEU A 43 -28.64 12.89 -2.22
N ARG A 44 -29.29 13.61 -3.17
CA ARG A 44 -28.81 13.69 -4.56
C ARG A 44 -27.39 14.27 -4.65
N HIS A 45 -27.10 15.31 -3.87
CA HIS A 45 -25.76 15.88 -3.81
C HIS A 45 -24.72 14.85 -3.32
N LEU A 46 -25.00 14.12 -2.25
CA LEU A 46 -24.07 13.10 -1.72
C LEU A 46 -23.86 11.95 -2.71
N LEU A 47 -24.90 11.52 -3.41
CA LEU A 47 -24.78 10.50 -4.46
C LEU A 47 -23.91 10.98 -5.62
N GLY A 48 -24.05 12.24 -6.07
CA GLY A 48 -23.19 12.80 -7.11
C GLY A 48 -21.73 12.93 -6.70
N VAL A 49 -21.46 13.32 -5.45
CA VAL A 49 -20.09 13.33 -4.90
C VAL A 49 -19.52 11.91 -4.85
N ARG A 50 -20.31 10.93 -4.38
CA ARG A 50 -19.92 9.53 -4.30
C ARG A 50 -19.56 8.96 -5.68
N GLU A 51 -20.38 9.24 -6.70
CA GLU A 51 -20.14 8.80 -8.08
C GLU A 51 -18.83 9.37 -8.62
N THR A 52 -18.62 10.68 -8.47
CA THR A 52 -17.37 11.34 -8.90
C THR A 52 -16.15 10.73 -8.19
N MET A 53 -16.23 10.51 -6.88
CA MET A 53 -15.14 9.89 -6.13
C MET A 53 -14.90 8.43 -6.55
N ALA A 54 -15.95 7.69 -6.90
CA ALA A 54 -15.85 6.30 -7.35
C ALA A 54 -15.11 6.19 -8.69
N ASP A 55 -15.33 7.12 -9.62
CA ASP A 55 -14.61 7.17 -10.90
C ASP A 55 -13.11 7.41 -10.68
N TRP A 56 -12.76 8.40 -9.86
CA TRP A 56 -11.37 8.67 -9.49
C TRP A 56 -10.71 7.49 -8.77
N MET A 57 -11.42 6.88 -7.81
CA MET A 57 -10.92 5.69 -7.12
C MET A 57 -10.69 4.51 -8.06
N THR A 58 -11.55 4.33 -9.05
CA THR A 58 -11.40 3.26 -10.05
C THR A 58 -10.15 3.50 -10.90
N GLY A 59 -9.99 4.70 -11.43
CA GLY A 59 -8.80 5.06 -12.22
C GLY A 59 -7.50 4.94 -11.43
N LEU A 60 -7.47 5.48 -10.21
CA LEU A 60 -6.31 5.39 -9.33
C LEU A 60 -6.04 3.96 -8.85
N GLY A 61 -7.09 3.16 -8.62
CA GLY A 61 -6.96 1.75 -8.26
C GLY A 61 -6.32 0.92 -9.36
N ILE A 62 -6.73 1.12 -10.62
CA ILE A 62 -6.10 0.48 -11.79
C ILE A 62 -4.65 0.94 -11.91
N ALA A 63 -4.38 2.25 -11.79
CA ALA A 63 -3.02 2.78 -11.83
C ALA A 63 -2.14 2.19 -10.73
N ALA A 64 -2.66 2.09 -9.49
CA ALA A 64 -1.96 1.48 -8.36
C ALA A 64 -1.65 0.01 -8.62
N TRP A 65 -2.58 -0.73 -9.22
CA TRP A 65 -2.39 -2.14 -9.57
C TRP A 65 -1.30 -2.34 -10.65
N VAL A 66 -1.33 -1.54 -11.72
CA VAL A 66 -0.29 -1.57 -12.77
C VAL A 66 1.07 -1.18 -12.19
N SER A 67 1.10 -0.12 -11.37
CA SER A 67 2.31 0.36 -10.71
C SER A 67 2.88 -0.72 -9.78
N LEU A 68 2.06 -1.34 -8.92
CA LEU A 68 2.50 -2.39 -8.00
C LEU A 68 3.06 -3.61 -8.75
N THR A 69 2.40 -4.01 -9.84
CA THR A 69 2.88 -5.09 -10.71
C THR A 69 4.24 -4.75 -11.31
N THR A 70 4.41 -3.52 -11.79
CA THR A 70 5.70 -3.02 -12.32
C THR A 70 6.77 -3.00 -11.22
N THR A 71 6.45 -2.50 -10.03
CA THR A 71 7.35 -2.53 -8.85
C THR A 71 7.80 -3.95 -8.52
N ALA A 72 6.89 -4.93 -8.56
CA ALA A 72 7.20 -6.31 -8.26
C ALA A 72 8.09 -6.96 -9.32
N ILE A 73 7.86 -6.69 -10.61
CA ILE A 73 8.76 -7.16 -11.69
C ILE A 73 10.17 -6.59 -11.47
N LEU A 74 10.27 -5.29 -11.21
CA LEU A 74 11.55 -4.66 -10.93
C LEU A 74 12.20 -5.25 -9.66
N GLY A 75 11.40 -5.53 -8.63
CA GLY A 75 11.86 -6.18 -7.40
C GLY A 75 12.38 -7.60 -7.66
N ALA A 76 11.71 -8.36 -8.52
CA ALA A 76 12.12 -9.70 -8.90
C ALA A 76 13.47 -9.72 -9.63
N ILE A 77 13.71 -8.76 -10.53
CA ILE A 77 14.99 -8.60 -11.22
C ILE A 77 16.10 -8.28 -10.21
N SER A 78 15.88 -7.29 -9.34
CA SER A 78 16.82 -6.94 -8.25
C SER A 78 17.12 -8.14 -7.34
N PHE A 79 16.08 -8.89 -6.98
CA PHE A 79 16.21 -10.08 -6.13
C PHE A 79 17.03 -11.17 -6.81
N HIS A 80 16.77 -11.46 -8.08
CA HIS A 80 17.54 -12.40 -8.87
C HIS A 80 19.01 -12.00 -8.95
N ASP A 81 19.29 -10.74 -9.27
CA ASP A 81 20.64 -10.22 -9.44
C ASP A 81 21.47 -10.27 -8.15
N ARG A 82 20.85 -10.00 -6.99
CA ARG A 82 21.53 -9.84 -5.70
C ARG A 82 21.51 -11.05 -4.77
N TYR A 83 20.54 -11.95 -4.92
CA TYR A 83 20.29 -13.02 -3.95
C TYR A 83 19.95 -14.36 -4.59
N GLY A 84 19.01 -14.37 -5.54
CA GLY A 84 18.39 -15.62 -6.00
C GLY A 84 17.63 -16.36 -4.88
N PHE A 85 16.96 -17.47 -5.22
CA PHE A 85 16.18 -18.26 -4.26
C PHE A 85 17.00 -19.22 -3.40
N ALA A 86 18.19 -19.59 -3.87
CA ALA A 86 19.10 -20.51 -3.20
C ALA A 86 20.53 -20.27 -3.71
N GLY A 87 21.52 -20.69 -2.92
CA GLY A 87 22.93 -20.55 -3.25
C GLY A 87 23.65 -19.62 -2.29
N ARG A 88 24.93 -19.35 -2.58
CA ARG A 88 25.76 -18.43 -1.80
C ARG A 88 25.94 -17.13 -2.57
N TYR A 89 26.52 -16.14 -1.90
CA TYR A 89 26.80 -14.84 -2.50
C TYR A 89 27.59 -14.95 -3.82
N GLU A 90 28.58 -15.84 -3.89
CA GLU A 90 29.44 -15.98 -5.08
C GLU A 90 28.68 -16.54 -6.30
N ASP A 91 27.54 -17.18 -6.06
CA ASP A 91 26.70 -17.77 -7.10
C ASP A 91 25.70 -16.75 -7.68
N THR A 92 25.66 -15.51 -7.17
CA THR A 92 24.74 -14.47 -7.65
C THR A 92 25.25 -13.80 -8.93
N PRO A 93 24.35 -13.34 -9.83
CA PRO A 93 24.74 -12.57 -11.00
C PRO A 93 25.60 -11.34 -10.68
N CYS A 94 25.34 -10.67 -9.56
CA CYS A 94 26.15 -9.55 -9.11
C CYS A 94 27.59 -9.95 -8.74
N ALA A 95 27.80 -11.09 -8.07
CA ALA A 95 29.15 -11.56 -7.78
C ALA A 95 29.90 -12.04 -9.04
N GLN A 96 29.15 -12.52 -10.04
CA GLN A 96 29.70 -13.00 -11.32
C GLN A 96 29.87 -11.90 -12.37
N GLY A 97 29.36 -10.69 -12.13
CA GLY A 97 29.36 -9.58 -13.09
C GLY A 97 28.39 -9.77 -14.27
N THR A 98 27.39 -10.63 -14.13
CA THR A 98 26.40 -11.00 -15.15
C THR A 98 25.00 -10.48 -14.85
N ALA A 99 24.86 -9.55 -13.89
CA ALA A 99 23.58 -9.01 -13.46
C ALA A 99 22.91 -8.17 -14.56
N VAL A 100 21.57 -8.19 -14.58
CA VAL A 100 20.79 -7.30 -15.47
C VAL A 100 21.05 -5.83 -15.13
N TRP A 101 21.22 -5.56 -13.83
CA TRP A 101 21.47 -4.24 -13.26
C TRP A 101 22.83 -4.18 -12.55
N ASN A 102 23.90 -4.43 -13.31
CA ASN A 102 25.28 -4.45 -12.80
C ASN A 102 25.67 -3.16 -12.04
N GLU A 103 25.22 -1.99 -12.49
CA GLU A 103 25.50 -0.72 -11.83
C GLU A 103 24.80 -0.55 -10.46
N TYR A 104 23.83 -1.41 -10.16
CA TYR A 104 23.11 -1.46 -8.90
C TYR A 104 23.43 -2.75 -8.13
N CYS A 105 24.59 -3.36 -8.32
CA CYS A 105 25.00 -4.48 -7.46
C CYS A 105 25.36 -4.03 -6.04
N GLU A 106 25.73 -2.76 -5.87
CA GLU A 106 25.93 -2.10 -4.58
C GLU A 106 24.89 -0.97 -4.40
N GLY A 107 24.56 -0.63 -3.15
CA GLY A 107 23.66 0.47 -2.82
C GLY A 107 22.18 0.25 -3.17
N THR A 108 21.47 1.31 -3.55
CA THR A 108 20.02 1.31 -3.82
C THR A 108 19.70 1.02 -5.29
N VAL A 109 18.81 0.05 -5.53
CA VAL A 109 18.25 -0.18 -6.89
C VAL A 109 17.20 0.88 -7.19
N TRP A 110 17.65 2.03 -7.71
CA TRP A 110 16.79 3.19 -7.95
C TRP A 110 15.55 2.91 -8.80
N PRO A 111 15.60 2.12 -9.89
CA PRO A 111 14.40 1.80 -10.67
C PRO A 111 13.28 1.17 -9.82
N HIS A 112 13.61 0.19 -8.99
CA HIS A 112 12.65 -0.45 -8.08
C HIS A 112 12.17 0.52 -6.99
N ALA A 113 13.08 1.29 -6.39
CA ALA A 113 12.75 2.24 -5.33
C ALA A 113 11.79 3.35 -5.81
N ILE A 114 12.04 3.93 -6.99
CA ILE A 114 11.17 4.95 -7.59
C ILE A 114 9.79 4.38 -7.89
N ALA A 115 9.73 3.19 -8.51
CA ALA A 115 8.46 2.52 -8.77
C ALA A 115 7.71 2.22 -7.47
N GLY A 116 8.40 1.79 -6.40
CA GLY A 116 7.82 1.58 -5.08
C GLY A 116 7.24 2.85 -4.46
N GLY A 117 7.91 3.99 -4.63
CA GLY A 117 7.40 5.31 -4.20
C GLY A 117 6.12 5.72 -4.93
N ILE A 118 6.07 5.52 -6.26
CA ILE A 118 4.87 5.79 -7.07
C ILE A 118 3.71 4.88 -6.65
N THR A 119 3.96 3.58 -6.51
CA THR A 119 2.98 2.59 -6.05
C THR A 119 2.40 2.98 -4.69
N THR A 120 3.27 3.36 -3.74
CA THR A 120 2.84 3.79 -2.40
C THR A 120 1.95 5.03 -2.48
N THR A 121 2.34 6.03 -3.28
CA THR A 121 1.58 7.27 -3.45
C THR A 121 0.20 7.01 -4.04
N LEU A 122 0.13 6.21 -5.11
CA LEU A 122 -1.14 5.83 -5.75
C LEU A 122 -2.05 5.07 -4.78
N TYR A 123 -1.49 4.10 -4.06
CA TYR A 123 -2.25 3.29 -3.12
C TYR A 123 -2.77 4.10 -1.92
N VAL A 124 -1.93 4.94 -1.31
CA VAL A 124 -2.33 5.83 -0.20
C VAL A 124 -3.41 6.80 -0.65
N THR A 125 -3.25 7.42 -1.82
CA THR A 125 -4.25 8.34 -2.38
C THR A 125 -5.59 7.62 -2.56
N THR A 126 -5.59 6.46 -3.22
CA THR A 126 -6.81 5.65 -3.44
C THR A 126 -7.47 5.26 -2.11
N SER A 127 -6.67 4.87 -1.12
CA SER A 127 -7.16 4.48 0.21
C SER A 127 -7.77 5.66 0.97
N MET A 128 -7.17 6.85 0.89
CA MET A 128 -7.71 8.07 1.47
C MET A 128 -9.05 8.46 0.84
N LEU A 129 -9.15 8.44 -0.50
CA LEU A 129 -10.43 8.68 -1.18
C LEU A 129 -11.52 7.71 -0.69
N GLY A 130 -11.19 6.43 -0.53
CA GLY A 130 -12.12 5.42 -0.04
C GLY A 130 -12.53 5.57 1.43
N MET A 131 -11.75 6.28 2.25
CA MET A 131 -12.12 6.60 3.64
C MET A 131 -13.05 7.81 3.73
N PHE A 132 -12.91 8.79 2.83
CA PHE A 132 -13.72 10.00 2.83
C PHE A 132 -14.94 9.92 1.91
N MET A 133 -15.13 8.81 1.20
CA MET A 133 -16.30 8.60 0.33
C MET A 133 -17.59 8.58 1.15
N PRO A 134 -18.58 9.42 0.84
CA PRO A 134 -19.86 9.42 1.55
C PRO A 134 -20.66 8.14 1.27
N ASP A 135 -21.26 7.55 2.31
CA ASP A 135 -22.18 6.40 2.21
C ASP A 135 -23.55 6.74 2.82
N PRO A 136 -24.35 7.61 2.17
CA PRO A 136 -25.64 8.04 2.73
C PRO A 136 -26.69 6.92 2.82
N LEU A 137 -26.48 5.82 2.09
CA LEU A 137 -27.40 4.68 2.04
C LEU A 137 -26.97 3.52 2.96
N HIS A 138 -25.87 3.69 3.71
CA HIS A 138 -25.32 2.67 4.60
C HIS A 138 -25.22 1.31 3.90
N LEU A 139 -24.71 1.30 2.66
CA LEU A 139 -24.80 0.14 1.78
C LEU A 139 -24.11 -1.10 2.38
N GLY A 140 -23.11 -0.91 3.25
CA GLY A 140 -22.41 -1.99 3.94
C GLY A 140 -23.22 -2.65 5.07
N ASP A 141 -24.24 -1.97 5.59
CA ASP A 141 -25.06 -2.42 6.73
C ASP A 141 -26.30 -3.19 6.29
N GLN A 142 -26.59 -3.18 4.98
CA GLN A 142 -27.69 -3.92 4.38
C GLN A 142 -27.41 -5.43 4.45
N ASP A 143 -28.43 -6.23 4.77
CA ASP A 143 -28.37 -7.69 4.79
C ASP A 143 -28.76 -8.27 3.42
N ASP A 144 -28.09 -7.78 2.37
CA ASP A 144 -28.25 -8.25 1.00
C ASP A 144 -26.89 -8.61 0.37
N ALA A 145 -26.92 -9.18 -0.83
CA ALA A 145 -25.72 -9.57 -1.56
C ALA A 145 -24.79 -8.38 -1.87
N ARG A 146 -25.31 -7.16 -1.93
CA ARG A 146 -24.50 -5.96 -2.19
C ARG A 146 -23.76 -5.51 -0.93
N GLY A 147 -24.44 -5.50 0.21
CA GLY A 147 -23.84 -5.24 1.51
C GLY A 147 -22.77 -6.26 1.86
N GLU A 148 -23.00 -7.55 1.56
CA GLU A 148 -21.99 -8.60 1.72
C GLU A 148 -20.71 -8.32 0.92
N ARG A 149 -20.83 -7.98 -0.38
CA ARG A 149 -19.67 -7.60 -1.21
C ARG A 149 -18.90 -6.41 -0.63
N ILE A 150 -19.62 -5.40 -0.13
CA ILE A 150 -18.98 -4.22 0.48
C ILE A 150 -18.20 -4.62 1.75
N ARG A 151 -18.75 -5.49 2.59
CA ARG A 151 -18.05 -6.01 3.79
C ARG A 151 -16.81 -6.82 3.42
N ILE A 152 -16.91 -7.69 2.42
CA ILE A 152 -15.77 -8.47 1.89
C ILE A 152 -14.71 -7.52 1.34
N HIS A 153 -15.08 -6.59 0.46
CA HIS A 153 -14.18 -5.61 -0.12
C HIS A 153 -13.46 -4.79 0.97
N ARG A 154 -14.18 -4.32 2.00
CA ARG A 154 -13.60 -3.60 3.14
C ARG A 154 -12.58 -4.44 3.89
N THR A 155 -12.88 -5.72 4.11
CA THR A 155 -11.98 -6.67 4.80
C THR A 155 -10.71 -6.90 3.99
N ILE A 156 -10.83 -7.17 2.69
CA ILE A 156 -9.68 -7.36 1.80
C ILE A 156 -8.86 -6.07 1.72
N ARG A 157 -9.50 -4.89 1.68
CA ARG A 157 -8.80 -3.59 1.70
C ARG A 157 -7.90 -3.44 2.91
N ILE A 158 -8.40 -3.76 4.11
CA ILE A 158 -7.60 -3.72 5.35
C ILE A 158 -6.42 -4.69 5.27
N ALA A 159 -6.64 -5.90 4.77
CA ALA A 159 -5.58 -6.89 4.57
C ALA A 159 -4.51 -6.38 3.58
N THR A 160 -4.92 -5.84 2.43
CA THR A 160 -3.99 -5.26 1.45
C THR A 160 -3.23 -4.07 2.02
N THR A 161 -3.89 -3.18 2.77
CA THR A 161 -3.22 -2.03 3.39
C THR A 161 -2.14 -2.52 4.35
N SER A 162 -2.44 -3.54 5.14
CA SER A 162 -1.47 -4.16 6.06
C SER A 162 -0.28 -4.77 5.32
N LEU A 163 -0.52 -5.44 4.18
CA LEU A 163 0.54 -5.99 3.32
C LEU A 163 1.43 -4.90 2.72
N ILE A 164 0.84 -3.81 2.21
CA ILE A 164 1.58 -2.68 1.64
C ILE A 164 2.46 -2.00 2.72
N ILE A 165 1.93 -1.80 3.92
CA ILE A 165 2.69 -1.23 5.05
C ILE A 165 3.84 -2.18 5.43
N ALA A 166 3.56 -3.47 5.63
CA ALA A 166 4.57 -4.45 6.00
C ALA A 166 5.69 -4.54 4.95
N GLN A 167 5.34 -4.56 3.67
CA GLN A 167 6.30 -4.57 2.57
C GLN A 167 7.13 -3.29 2.55
N ALA A 168 6.52 -2.10 2.67
CA ALA A 168 7.26 -0.83 2.68
C ALA A 168 8.26 -0.75 3.83
N LEU A 169 7.85 -1.14 5.04
CA LEU A 169 8.73 -1.17 6.21
C LEU A 169 9.86 -2.18 6.05
N LEU A 170 9.57 -3.38 5.55
CA LEU A 170 10.60 -4.39 5.31
C LEU A 170 11.57 -3.97 4.21
N GLY A 171 11.10 -3.32 3.15
CA GLY A 171 11.94 -2.78 2.08
C GLY A 171 12.88 -1.68 2.59
N LEU A 172 12.38 -0.80 3.46
CA LEU A 172 13.19 0.21 4.13
C LEU A 172 14.25 -0.43 5.03
N PHE A 173 13.87 -1.45 5.82
CA PHE A 173 14.79 -2.19 6.66
C PHE A 173 15.91 -2.84 5.85
N ILE A 174 15.57 -3.60 4.79
CA ILE A 174 16.55 -4.29 3.92
C ILE A 174 17.51 -3.27 3.27
N SER A 175 16.98 -2.12 2.83
CA SER A 175 17.77 -1.11 2.12
C SER A 175 18.75 -0.35 3.03
N ASN A 176 18.54 -0.38 4.35
CA ASN A 176 19.37 0.31 5.34
C ASN A 176 19.99 -0.66 6.37
N ALA A 177 19.99 -1.97 6.08
CA ALA A 177 20.40 -2.99 7.05
C ALA A 177 21.87 -2.86 7.48
N ASP A 178 22.75 -2.48 6.55
CA ASP A 178 24.16 -2.22 6.82
C ASP A 178 24.33 -0.95 7.68
N ASP A 179 23.80 0.18 7.23
CA ASP A 179 23.93 1.47 7.92
C ASP A 179 23.30 1.50 9.32
N TRP A 180 22.15 0.83 9.51
CA TRP A 180 21.40 0.91 10.78
C TRP A 180 21.73 -0.21 11.76
N PHE A 181 22.11 -1.39 11.25
CA PHE A 181 22.24 -2.60 12.06
C PHE A 181 23.59 -3.33 11.86
N GLY A 182 24.45 -2.86 10.95
CA GLY A 182 25.72 -3.51 10.64
C GLY A 182 25.56 -4.87 9.95
N ILE A 183 24.41 -5.10 9.30
CA ILE A 183 24.11 -6.35 8.60
C ILE A 183 24.50 -6.18 7.12
N ASP A 184 25.77 -6.42 6.82
CA ASP A 184 26.26 -6.45 5.44
C ASP A 184 25.86 -7.74 4.71
N ARG A 185 25.56 -7.62 3.41
CA ARG A 185 25.12 -8.71 2.54
C ARG A 185 26.20 -9.78 2.32
N GLN A 186 27.49 -9.42 2.26
CA GLN A 186 28.54 -10.41 2.04
C GLN A 186 28.77 -11.27 3.29
N GLN A 187 28.69 -10.66 4.48
CA GLN A 187 28.87 -11.36 5.75
C GLN A 187 27.62 -12.10 6.23
N HIS A 188 26.43 -11.59 5.92
CA HIS A 188 25.14 -12.11 6.40
C HIS A 188 24.19 -12.45 5.25
N PHE A 189 24.73 -13.09 4.20
CA PHE A 189 24.00 -13.36 2.95
C PHE A 189 22.68 -14.11 3.19
N ASP A 190 22.70 -15.20 3.97
CA ASP A 190 21.51 -16.03 4.22
C ASP A 190 20.38 -15.24 4.90
N ALA A 191 20.73 -14.37 5.85
CA ALA A 191 19.76 -13.53 6.54
C ALA A 191 19.14 -12.50 5.58
N MET A 192 19.97 -11.85 4.75
CA MET A 192 19.51 -10.88 3.76
C MET A 192 18.71 -11.53 2.63
N GLN A 193 19.07 -12.74 2.21
CA GLN A 193 18.30 -13.55 1.26
C GLN A 193 16.93 -13.90 1.85
N ALA A 194 16.87 -14.38 3.09
CA ALA A 194 15.60 -14.73 3.75
C ALA A 194 14.66 -13.52 3.89
N LEU A 195 15.19 -12.36 4.29
CA LEU A 195 14.43 -11.11 4.35
C LEU A 195 13.93 -10.69 2.96
N SER A 196 14.78 -10.83 1.93
CA SER A 196 14.42 -10.46 0.56
C SER A 196 13.38 -11.40 -0.05
N VAL A 197 13.45 -12.71 0.24
CA VAL A 197 12.39 -13.68 -0.10
C VAL A 197 11.08 -13.30 0.58
N THR A 198 11.12 -12.94 1.86
CA THR A 198 9.94 -12.50 2.61
C THR A 198 9.34 -11.24 2.00
N HIS A 199 10.17 -10.27 1.62
CA HIS A 199 9.74 -9.04 0.96
C HIS A 199 9.07 -9.32 -0.40
N MET A 200 9.65 -10.23 -1.20
CA MET A 200 9.06 -10.70 -2.45
C MET A 200 7.70 -11.39 -2.24
N ALA A 201 7.59 -12.24 -1.22
CA ALA A 201 6.34 -12.91 -0.88
C ALA A 201 5.24 -11.93 -0.46
N LEU A 202 5.57 -10.91 0.33
CA LEU A 202 4.65 -9.82 0.67
C LEU A 202 4.20 -9.05 -0.59
N GLY A 203 5.11 -8.79 -1.53
CA GLY A 203 4.80 -8.20 -2.84
C GLY A 203 3.79 -9.01 -3.64
N ALA A 204 4.02 -10.31 -3.76
CA ALA A 204 3.09 -11.21 -4.44
C ALA A 204 1.72 -11.24 -3.75
N ALA A 205 1.69 -11.32 -2.41
CA ALA A 205 0.46 -11.30 -1.64
C ALA A 205 -0.30 -9.97 -1.82
N ALA A 206 0.39 -8.84 -1.85
CA ALA A 206 -0.21 -7.53 -2.07
C ALA A 206 -0.88 -7.44 -3.45
N ILE A 207 -0.23 -7.95 -4.51
CA ILE A 207 -0.81 -8.00 -5.87
C ILE A 207 -2.07 -8.86 -5.90
N VAL A 208 -2.01 -10.07 -5.33
CA VAL A 208 -3.17 -10.98 -5.28
C VAL A 208 -4.31 -10.33 -4.51
N SER A 209 -4.02 -9.75 -3.35
CA SER A 209 -5.02 -9.11 -2.50
C SER A 209 -5.65 -7.89 -3.17
N LEU A 210 -4.86 -7.04 -3.85
CA LEU A 210 -5.37 -5.89 -4.60
C LEU A 210 -6.21 -6.33 -5.81
N SER A 211 -5.82 -7.40 -6.49
CA SER A 211 -6.60 -7.99 -7.59
C SER A 211 -7.94 -8.52 -7.10
N ALA A 212 -7.95 -9.20 -5.94
CA ALA A 212 -9.17 -9.68 -5.31
C ALA A 212 -10.11 -8.54 -4.89
N GLN A 213 -9.59 -7.41 -4.40
CA GLN A 213 -10.41 -6.23 -4.09
C GLN A 213 -11.18 -5.73 -5.32
N GLY A 214 -10.50 -5.66 -6.48
CA GLY A 214 -11.13 -5.26 -7.73
C GLY A 214 -12.16 -6.27 -8.22
N ALA A 215 -11.82 -7.56 -8.15
CA ALA A 215 -12.69 -8.65 -8.61
C ALA A 215 -14.03 -8.69 -7.86
N VAL A 216 -14.03 -8.52 -6.53
CA VAL A 216 -15.25 -8.55 -5.69
C VAL A 216 -16.25 -7.43 -6.04
N MET A 217 -15.77 -6.33 -6.64
CA MET A 217 -16.64 -5.23 -7.06
C MET A 217 -17.24 -5.43 -8.45
N ILE A 218 -16.74 -6.39 -9.22
CA ILE A 218 -17.17 -6.70 -10.59
C ILE A 218 -18.04 -7.95 -10.63
N PHE A 219 -17.65 -9.00 -9.90
CA PHE A 219 -18.27 -10.33 -9.90
C PHE A 219 -19.01 -10.61 -8.60
#